data_AF-A0A847ETH2-F1
#
_entry.id   AF-A0A847ETH2-F1
#
_cell.length_a   1.000
_cell.length_b   1.000
_cell.length_c   1.000
_cell.angle_alpha   90.00
_cell.angle_beta   90.00
_cell.angle_gamma   90.00
#
_symmetry.space_group_name_H-M   'P 1'
#
loop_
_entity.id
_entity.type
_entity.pdbx_description
1 polymer ?
#
loop_
_entity_poly.entity_id
_entity_poly.type
_entity_poly.pdbx_seq_one_letter_code
_entity_poly.pdbx_strand_id
1 'polypeptide(L)'
;MNEIESNEGNINIYFSIQIENIVYDLFIDPDQGDKALPLGQGTLLGEDGEEISEFDIKVEEIIVKIVRFFGYKGKVSKKGISYFVEENAKGKSEMNFFGEFGFFKVDEKGNLAYETTPQS
;
A
#
# COMPACT_ATOMS: atom_id res chain seq x y z
N MET A 1 38.35 7.52 6.63
CA MET A 1 37.27 6.78 5.95
C MET A 1 36.00 7.37 6.48
N ASN A 2 35.28 8.15 5.68
CA ASN A 2 33.96 8.62 6.08
C ASN A 2 33.01 7.48 5.75
N GLU A 3 32.52 6.82 6.80
CA GLU A 3 31.34 5.98 6.69
C GLU A 3 30.20 6.90 6.26
N ILE A 4 29.71 6.67 5.05
CA ILE A 4 28.44 7.22 4.61
C ILE A 4 27.42 6.43 5.42
N GLU A 5 26.92 7.02 6.50
CA GLU A 5 25.72 6.53 7.16
C GLU A 5 24.62 6.54 6.10
N SER A 6 24.27 5.35 5.61
CA SER A 6 23.03 5.13 4.89
C SER A 6 21.93 5.55 5.84
N ASN A 7 21.36 6.74 5.63
CA ASN A 7 20.08 7.12 6.22
C ASN A 7 19.04 6.21 5.55
N GLU A 8 18.95 4.97 6.02
CA GLU A 8 17.76 4.14 5.83
C GLU A 8 16.65 4.87 6.60
N GLY A 9 15.99 5.81 5.92
CA GLY A 9 14.76 6.42 6.41
C GLY A 9 13.86 5.29 6.88
N ASN A 10 13.35 5.39 8.09
CA ASN A 10 12.65 4.30 8.77
C ASN A 10 11.31 4.06 8.04
N ILE A 11 11.33 3.30 6.95
CA ILE A 11 10.14 3.00 6.13
C ILE A 11 9.22 2.17 7.02
N ASN A 12 8.10 2.77 7.41
CA ASN A 12 7.11 2.07 8.21
C ASN A 12 6.13 1.39 7.24
N ILE A 13 6.34 0.11 6.97
CA ILE A 13 5.47 -0.69 6.09
C ILE A 13 4.15 -0.95 6.84
N TYR A 14 3.05 -0.47 6.28
CA TYR A 14 1.72 -0.65 6.84
C TYR A 14 1.09 -1.94 6.31
N PHE A 15 1.27 -2.29 5.04
CA PHE A 15 0.69 -3.52 4.50
C PHE A 15 1.55 -4.09 3.40
N SER A 16 1.67 -5.42 3.41
CA SER A 16 2.43 -6.18 2.41
C SER A 16 1.58 -7.33 1.91
N ILE A 17 1.56 -7.55 0.60
CA ILE A 17 0.91 -8.70 -0.01
C ILE A 17 1.69 -9.20 -1.22
N GLN A 18 1.95 -10.51 -1.23
CA GLN A 18 2.48 -11.16 -2.41
C GLN A 18 1.36 -11.56 -3.35
N ILE A 19 1.43 -11.10 -4.60
CA ILE A 19 0.54 -11.52 -5.69
C ILE A 19 1.44 -12.01 -6.83
N GLU A 20 1.32 -13.30 -7.16
CA GLU A 20 2.25 -13.98 -8.08
C GLU A 20 3.70 -13.89 -7.54
N ASN A 21 4.63 -13.38 -8.33
CA ASN A 21 6.03 -13.21 -7.97
C ASN A 21 6.37 -11.75 -7.61
N ILE A 22 5.38 -10.93 -7.23
CA ILE A 22 5.61 -9.55 -6.79
C ILE A 22 5.04 -9.36 -5.39
N VAL A 23 5.85 -8.84 -4.48
CA VAL A 23 5.40 -8.29 -3.20
C VAL A 23 5.02 -6.84 -3.41
N TYR A 24 3.82 -6.47 -3.00
CA TYR A 24 3.32 -5.10 -3.06
C TYR A 24 3.23 -4.54 -1.65
N ASP A 25 3.94 -3.45 -1.40
CA ASP A 25 4.02 -2.78 -0.11
C ASP A 25 3.34 -1.42 -0.14
N LEU A 26 2.54 -1.14 0.89
CA LEU A 26 2.00 0.17 1.20
C LEU A 26 2.68 0.69 2.46
N PHE A 27 3.25 1.89 2.38
CA PHE A 27 3.97 2.50 3.49
C PHE A 27 3.74 4.00 3.57
N ILE A 28 4.15 4.60 4.68
CA ILE A 28 4.22 6.05 4.87
C ILE A 28 5.69 6.42 5.03
N ASP A 29 6.12 7.45 4.32
CA ASP A 29 7.38 8.11 4.60
C ASP A 29 7.23 9.00 5.85
N PRO A 30 7.93 8.68 6.96
CA PRO A 30 7.83 9.46 8.20
C PRO A 30 8.27 10.92 8.04
N ASP A 31 9.09 11.22 7.03
CA ASP A 31 9.60 12.58 6.80
C ASP A 31 8.51 13.52 6.23
N GLN A 32 7.37 12.98 5.79
CA GLN A 32 6.24 13.78 5.30
C GLN A 32 5.38 14.41 6.42
N GLY A 33 5.53 13.96 7.67
CA GLY A 33 4.79 14.47 8.83
C GLY A 33 3.27 14.50 8.62
N ASP A 34 2.62 15.59 9.02
CA ASP A 34 1.14 15.77 8.93
C ASP A 34 0.58 15.77 7.49
N LYS A 35 1.44 15.74 6.46
CA LYS A 35 1.06 15.67 5.05
C LYS A 35 1.36 14.32 4.41
N ALA A 36 1.65 13.31 5.24
CA ALA A 36 1.89 11.95 4.79
C ALA A 36 0.80 11.46 3.82
N LEU A 37 1.24 11.05 2.64
CA LEU A 37 0.42 10.28 1.71
C LEU A 37 0.90 8.84 1.69
N PRO A 38 0.02 7.87 1.40
CA PRO A 38 0.45 6.51 1.14
C PRO A 38 1.43 6.48 -0.03
N LEU A 39 2.45 5.64 0.09
CA LEU A 39 3.40 5.33 -0.96
C LEU A 39 3.33 3.85 -1.29
N GLY A 40 3.77 3.51 -2.51
CA GLY A 40 3.71 2.15 -3.03
C GLY A 40 5.06 1.69 -3.55
N GLN A 41 5.43 0.47 -3.19
CA GLN A 41 6.64 -0.20 -3.67
C GLN A 41 6.28 -1.61 -4.13
N GLY A 42 6.99 -2.06 -5.15
CA GLY A 42 6.90 -3.42 -5.66
C GLY A 42 8.26 -4.09 -5.62
N THR A 43 8.29 -5.32 -5.13
CA THR A 43 9.51 -6.14 -5.07
C THR A 43 9.29 -7.40 -5.90
N LEU A 44 10.04 -7.51 -6.99
CA LEU A 44 10.03 -8.69 -7.87
C LEU A 44 10.84 -9.81 -7.22
N LEU A 45 10.21 -10.97 -7.05
CA LEU A 45 10.84 -12.18 -6.53
C LEU A 45 11.23 -13.14 -7.65
N GLY A 46 12.36 -13.81 -7.46
CA GLY A 46 12.82 -14.92 -8.27
C GLY A 46 12.13 -16.24 -7.92
N GLU A 47 12.56 -17.31 -8.61
CA GLU A 47 11.96 -18.64 -8.44
C GLU A 47 12.21 -19.21 -7.04
N ASP A 48 13.32 -18.83 -6.40
CA ASP A 48 13.67 -19.28 -5.05
C ASP A 48 13.18 -18.29 -3.96
N GLY A 49 12.39 -17.28 -4.35
CA GLY A 49 11.86 -16.25 -3.46
C GLY A 49 12.88 -15.14 -3.11
N GLU A 50 14.03 -15.13 -3.77
CA GLU A 50 15.02 -14.08 -3.63
C GLU A 50 14.56 -12.77 -4.28
N GLU A 51 14.92 -11.64 -3.68
CA GLU A 51 14.65 -10.34 -4.27
C GLU A 51 15.51 -10.13 -5.52
N ILE A 52 14.85 -9.90 -6.65
CA ILE A 52 15.50 -9.56 -7.93
C ILE A 52 15.62 -8.05 -8.09
N SER A 53 14.55 -7.31 -7.81
CA SER A 53 14.51 -5.87 -8.00
C SER A 53 13.38 -5.22 -7.21
N GLU A 54 13.65 -4.01 -6.72
CA GLU A 54 12.68 -3.11 -6.11
C GLU A 54 12.33 -1.96 -7.07
N PHE A 55 11.07 -1.52 -7.08
CA PHE A 55 10.62 -0.40 -7.89
C PHE A 55 9.47 0.38 -7.25
N ASP A 56 9.46 1.69 -7.48
CA ASP A 56 8.33 2.55 -7.11
C ASP A 56 7.11 2.21 -7.96
N ILE A 57 5.95 2.11 -7.30
CA ILE A 57 4.67 1.90 -7.97
C ILE A 57 3.63 2.84 -7.39
N LYS A 58 2.80 3.41 -8.26
CA LYS A 58 1.72 4.28 -7.80
C LYS A 58 0.73 3.47 -6.97
N VAL A 59 0.28 4.06 -5.86
CA VAL A 59 -0.61 3.40 -4.90
C VAL A 59 -1.91 2.96 -5.56
N GLU A 60 -2.46 3.74 -6.50
CA GLU A 60 -3.65 3.37 -7.24
C GLU A 60 -3.48 2.06 -8.03
N GLU A 61 -2.26 1.74 -8.48
CA GLU A 61 -1.98 0.46 -9.14
C GLU A 61 -1.96 -0.69 -8.15
N ILE A 62 -1.33 -0.51 -6.98
CA ILE A 62 -1.35 -1.49 -5.90
C ILE A 62 -2.80 -1.78 -5.50
N ILE A 63 -3.61 -0.75 -5.23
CA ILE A 63 -5.00 -0.93 -4.82
C ILE A 63 -5.80 -1.71 -5.87
N VAL A 64 -5.62 -1.41 -7.17
CA VAL A 64 -6.25 -2.21 -8.24
C VAL A 64 -5.83 -3.68 -8.14
N LYS A 65 -4.55 -3.99 -7.91
CA LYS A 65 -4.07 -5.37 -7.78
C LYS A 65 -4.68 -6.06 -6.56
N ILE A 66 -4.71 -5.39 -5.41
CA ILE A 66 -5.23 -5.93 -4.15
C ILE A 66 -6.72 -6.23 -4.24
N VAL A 67 -7.55 -5.29 -4.71
CA VAL A 67 -9.01 -5.51 -4.78
C VAL A 67 -9.37 -6.61 -5.78
N ARG A 68 -8.57 -6.78 -6.85
CA ARG A 68 -8.71 -7.89 -7.80
C ARG A 68 -8.33 -9.22 -7.15
N PHE A 69 -7.26 -9.24 -6.37
CA PHE A 69 -6.83 -10.41 -5.60
C PHE A 69 -7.90 -10.85 -4.61
N PHE A 70 -8.57 -9.91 -3.94
CA PHE A 70 -9.73 -10.21 -3.08
C PHE A 70 -11.04 -10.50 -3.84
N GLY A 71 -10.99 -10.58 -5.17
CA GLY A 71 -12.11 -11.08 -5.98
C GLY A 71 -13.10 -10.02 -6.46
N TYR A 72 -12.80 -8.72 -6.37
CA TYR A 72 -13.65 -7.70 -6.96
C TYR A 72 -13.66 -7.80 -8.49
N LYS A 73 -14.83 -8.00 -9.10
CA LYS A 73 -14.98 -8.22 -10.55
C LYS A 73 -15.45 -6.99 -11.31
N GLY A 74 -16.00 -5.98 -10.63
CA GLY A 74 -16.48 -4.73 -11.24
C GLY A 74 -15.37 -3.92 -11.91
N LYS A 75 -15.72 -2.81 -12.58
CA LYS A 75 -14.73 -1.89 -13.14
C LYS A 75 -14.03 -1.13 -12.01
N VAL A 76 -12.70 -1.01 -12.08
CA VAL A 76 -11.90 -0.18 -11.18
C VAL A 76 -11.05 0.75 -12.02
N SER A 77 -11.24 2.06 -11.88
CA SER A 77 -10.45 3.06 -12.59
C SER A 77 -9.37 3.59 -11.67
N LYS A 78 -8.09 3.56 -12.09
CA LYS A 78 -7.00 4.19 -11.31
C LYS A 78 -7.31 5.66 -10.97
N LYS A 79 -7.97 6.39 -11.88
CA LYS A 79 -8.38 7.79 -11.68
C LYS A 79 -9.57 7.96 -10.71
N GLY A 80 -10.31 6.89 -10.45
CA GLY A 80 -11.42 6.86 -9.51
C GLY A 80 -10.99 6.55 -8.07
N ILE A 81 -9.70 6.24 -7.87
CA ILE A 81 -9.16 5.92 -6.55
C ILE A 81 -8.77 7.21 -5.84
N SER A 82 -9.29 7.38 -4.63
CA SER A 82 -8.95 8.47 -3.72
C SER A 82 -8.42 7.87 -2.42
N TYR A 83 -7.50 8.57 -1.77
CA TYR A 83 -6.92 8.12 -0.51
C TYR A 83 -6.50 9.27 0.38
N PHE A 84 -6.40 8.98 1.67
CA PHE A 84 -5.82 9.86 2.66
C PHE A 84 -5.24 9.03 3.82
N VAL A 85 -4.33 9.65 4.56
CA VAL A 85 -3.86 9.15 5.86
C VAL A 85 -4.56 9.98 6.95
N GLU A 86 -5.06 9.33 7.99
CA GLU A 86 -5.58 9.99 9.19
C GLU A 86 -5.02 9.35 10.46
N GLU A 87 -4.98 10.08 11.56
CA GLU A 87 -4.71 9.50 12.88
C GLU A 87 -6.01 9.01 13.53
N ASN A 88 -6.00 7.78 14.02
CA ASN A 88 -7.10 7.24 14.81
C ASN A 88 -7.12 7.81 16.24
N ALA A 89 -8.13 7.42 17.02
CA ALA A 89 -8.31 7.87 18.41
C ALA A 89 -7.13 7.54 19.35
N LYS A 90 -6.17 6.71 18.92
CA LYS A 90 -4.96 6.35 19.68
C LYS A 90 -3.71 7.07 19.18
N GLY A 91 -3.85 8.04 18.25
CA GLY A 91 -2.72 8.73 17.62
C GLY A 91 -1.87 7.80 16.76
N LYS A 92 -2.51 6.85 16.06
CA LYS A 92 -1.87 5.95 15.11
C LYS A 92 -2.41 6.21 13.72
N SER A 93 -1.51 6.30 12.75
CA SER A 93 -1.91 6.55 11.36
C SER A 93 -2.65 5.36 10.78
N GLU A 94 -3.61 5.64 9.92
CA GLU A 94 -4.37 4.65 9.16
C GLU A 94 -4.48 5.14 7.71
N MET A 95 -4.29 4.23 6.76
CA MET A 95 -4.47 4.54 5.35
C MET A 95 -5.87 4.16 4.92
N ASN A 96 -6.57 5.12 4.31
CA ASN A 96 -7.93 4.93 3.83
C ASN A 96 -7.98 5.10 2.30
N PHE A 97 -8.64 4.17 1.62
CA PHE A 97 -8.73 4.11 0.17
C PHE A 97 -10.17 3.89 -0.27
N PHE A 98 -10.60 4.64 -1.29
CA PHE A 98 -11.95 4.64 -1.82
C PHE A 98 -11.93 4.58 -3.34
N GLY A 99 -12.93 3.94 -3.92
CA GLY A 99 -13.12 3.93 -5.37
C GLY A 99 -14.39 3.18 -5.74
N GLU A 100 -14.51 2.81 -7.03
CA GLU A 100 -15.67 2.02 -7.49
C GLU A 100 -15.78 0.65 -6.78
N PHE A 101 -14.66 0.17 -6.24
CA PHE A 101 -14.57 -1.07 -5.48
C PHE A 101 -15.22 -1.00 -4.09
N GLY A 102 -15.52 0.20 -3.57
CA GLY A 102 -15.98 0.41 -2.19
C GLY A 102 -14.88 1.03 -1.34
N PHE A 103 -14.58 0.39 -0.21
CA PHE A 103 -13.67 0.91 0.81
C PHE A 103 -12.61 -0.12 1.18
N PHE A 104 -11.36 0.35 1.31
CA PHE A 104 -10.22 -0.44 1.75
C PHE A 104 -9.43 0.40 2.76
N LYS A 105 -9.11 -0.18 3.92
CA LYS A 105 -8.39 0.49 5.00
C LYS A 105 -7.32 -0.42 5.58
N VAL A 106 -6.20 0.18 5.95
CA VAL A 106 -5.06 -0.46 6.59
C VAL A 106 -4.69 0.34 7.85
N ASP A 107 -4.55 -0.35 8.98
CA ASP A 107 -4.09 0.25 10.23
C ASP A 107 -2.56 0.16 10.41
N GLU A 108 -2.03 0.76 11.49
CA GLU A 108 -0.58 0.80 11.75
C GLU A 108 0.07 -0.56 12.01
N LYS A 109 -0.74 -1.62 12.16
CA LYS A 109 -0.29 -2.99 12.40
C LYS A 109 -0.44 -3.86 11.15
N GLY A 110 -0.93 -3.28 10.06
CA GLY A 110 -1.26 -4.00 8.84
C GLY A 110 -2.51 -4.84 8.90
N ASN A 111 -3.40 -4.58 9.86
CA ASN A 111 -4.74 -5.13 9.78
C ASN A 111 -5.51 -4.41 8.68
N LEU A 112 -6.25 -5.21 7.93
CA LEU A 112 -6.99 -4.76 6.77
C LEU A 112 -8.50 -4.87 7.00
N ALA A 113 -9.22 -3.82 6.64
CA ALA A 113 -10.66 -3.83 6.50
C ALA A 113 -11.03 -3.54 5.03
N TYR A 114 -11.84 -4.41 4.43
CA TYR A 114 -12.26 -4.29 3.05
C TYR A 114 -13.77 -4.52 2.92
N GLU A 115 -14.48 -3.51 2.40
CA GLU A 115 -15.92 -3.57 2.14
C GLU A 115 -16.18 -3.25 0.67
N THR A 116 -16.92 -4.15 0.01
CA THR A 116 -17.18 -4.03 -1.43
C THR A 116 -18.51 -3.38 -1.72
N THR A 117 -18.54 -2.52 -2.74
CA THR A 117 -19.80 -2.09 -3.34
C THR A 117 -20.53 -3.31 -3.93
N PRO A 118 -21.84 -3.48 -3.72
CA PRO A 118 -22.60 -4.57 -4.32
C PRO A 118 -22.42 -4.62 -5.84
N GLN A 119 -22.14 -5.81 -6.36
CA GLN A 119 -22.00 -6.06 -7.79
C GLN A 119 -23.37 -6.50 -8.32
N SER A 120 -24.02 -5.63 -9.10
CA SER A 120 -25.28 -5.90 -9.80
C SER A 120 -25.07 -6.72 -11.07
#